data_AF-T1F950-F1
#
_entry.id   AF-T1F950-F1
#
_cell.length_a   1.000
_cell.length_b   1.000
_cell.length_c   1.000
_cell.angle_alpha   90.00
_cell.angle_beta   90.00
_cell.angle_gamma   90.00
#
_symmetry.space_group_name_H-M   'P 1'
#
loop_
_entity.id
_entity.type
_entity.pdbx_description
1 polymer ?
#
loop_
_entity_poly.entity_id
_entity_poly.type
_entity_poly.pdbx_seq_one_letter_code
_entity_poly.pdbx_strand_id
1 'polypeptide(L)'
;MFTKFTLFTWFILLFTLFSLFGSVSADTNYTVVGPTSLRPGHPYSFSVQIYGVPNPVSYTLLAKIVNSGDDNDVLVEEEFTVVHASLQTFSLNVPINFPDTAYTFKVTASGGKISFNNSHYLSVSQKTHSVFIQTDKYLYKPGQTIKFRVLGIQSNLKPYKEAFNITIYVRPLHYCNLKYLI
;
A
#
# COMPACT_ATOMS: atom_id res chain seq x y z
N MET A 1 -47.84 -54.55 -10.91
CA MET A 1 -46.38 -54.65 -11.13
C MET A 1 -45.86 -53.61 -12.14
N PHE A 2 -46.64 -53.24 -13.16
CA PHE A 2 -46.23 -52.29 -14.21
C PHE A 2 -46.09 -50.81 -13.80
N THR A 3 -46.81 -50.33 -12.79
CA THR A 3 -46.77 -48.92 -12.36
C THR A 3 -45.52 -48.53 -11.55
N LYS A 4 -44.84 -49.50 -10.93
CA LYS A 4 -43.58 -49.24 -10.20
C LYS A 4 -42.38 -49.07 -11.15
N PHE A 5 -42.43 -49.70 -12.32
CA PHE A 5 -41.34 -49.65 -13.30
C PHE A 5 -41.30 -48.31 -14.04
N THR A 6 -42.47 -47.74 -14.38
CA THR A 6 -42.58 -46.44 -15.05
C THR A 6 -42.22 -45.26 -14.14
N LEU A 7 -42.50 -45.35 -12.84
CA LEU A 7 -42.07 -44.38 -11.84
C LEU A 7 -40.55 -44.37 -11.65
N PHE A 8 -39.92 -45.55 -11.68
CA PHE A 8 -38.46 -45.70 -11.57
C PHE A 8 -37.72 -45.10 -12.78
N THR A 9 -38.23 -45.33 -14.00
CA THR A 9 -37.63 -44.74 -15.21
C THR A 9 -37.79 -43.22 -15.25
N TRP A 10 -38.90 -42.67 -14.75
CA TRP A 10 -39.08 -41.21 -14.65
C TRP A 10 -38.12 -40.59 -13.63
N PHE A 11 -37.86 -41.29 -12.52
CA PHE A 11 -36.92 -40.82 -11.49
C PHE A 11 -35.49 -40.76 -12.03
N ILE A 12 -35.07 -41.76 -12.81
CA ILE A 12 -33.76 -41.78 -13.49
C ILE A 12 -33.68 -40.64 -14.51
N LEU A 13 -34.74 -40.41 -15.30
CA LEU A 13 -34.76 -39.37 -16.32
C LEU A 13 -34.70 -37.96 -15.70
N LEU A 14 -35.39 -37.76 -14.56
CA LEU A 14 -35.33 -36.54 -13.78
C LEU A 14 -33.93 -36.32 -13.16
N PHE A 15 -33.29 -37.38 -12.68
CA PHE A 15 -31.95 -37.32 -12.10
C PHE A 15 -30.88 -37.04 -13.16
N THR A 16 -30.98 -37.64 -14.36
CA THR A 16 -30.11 -37.33 -15.49
C THR A 16 -30.30 -35.91 -16.00
N LEU A 17 -31.55 -35.43 -16.03
CA LEU A 17 -31.86 -34.06 -16.42
C LEU A 17 -31.28 -33.06 -15.40
N PHE A 18 -31.35 -33.36 -14.10
CA PHE A 18 -30.77 -32.52 -13.04
C PHE A 18 -29.23 -32.45 -13.10
N SER A 19 -28.55 -33.54 -13.47
CA SER A 19 -27.09 -33.58 -13.61
C SER A 19 -26.53 -32.74 -14.78
N LEU A 20 -27.37 -32.39 -15.76
CA LEU A 20 -27.00 -31.52 -16.89
C LEU A 20 -27.02 -30.02 -16.54
N PHE A 21 -27.66 -29.61 -15.45
CA PHE A 21 -27.79 -28.20 -15.05
C PHE A 21 -26.72 -27.73 -14.05
N GLY A 22 -25.78 -28.59 -13.65
CA GLY A 22 -24.79 -28.28 -12.61
C GLY A 22 -23.41 -27.90 -13.14
N SER A 23 -23.27 -26.76 -13.82
CA SER A 23 -21.95 -26.16 -14.07
C SER A 23 -21.79 -24.89 -13.24
N VAL A 24 -21.16 -24.99 -12.07
CA VAL A 24 -20.70 -23.81 -11.32
C VAL A 24 -19.38 -23.38 -11.94
N SER A 25 -19.41 -22.29 -12.72
CA SER A 25 -18.19 -21.59 -13.12
C SER A 25 -17.66 -20.84 -11.89
N ALA A 26 -16.46 -21.17 -11.44
CA ALA A 26 -15.79 -20.38 -10.41
C ALA A 26 -15.25 -19.10 -11.07
N ASP A 27 -15.84 -17.95 -10.75
CA ASP A 27 -15.33 -16.66 -11.20
C ASP A 27 -13.97 -16.38 -10.55
N THR A 28 -12.98 -16.08 -11.38
CA THR A 28 -11.63 -15.75 -10.91
C THR A 28 -11.60 -14.30 -10.43
N ASN A 29 -11.29 -14.12 -9.15
CA ASN A 29 -11.22 -12.82 -8.50
C ASN A 29 -9.82 -12.56 -7.94
N TYR A 30 -9.41 -11.31 -7.88
CA TYR A 30 -8.15 -10.91 -7.28
C TYR A 30 -8.33 -9.69 -6.40
N THR A 31 -7.47 -9.55 -5.40
CA THR A 31 -7.42 -8.39 -4.51
C THR A 31 -5.99 -7.92 -4.39
N VAL A 32 -5.79 -6.61 -4.60
CA VAL A 32 -4.51 -5.94 -4.41
C VAL A 32 -4.70 -4.82 -3.40
N VAL A 33 -3.91 -4.84 -2.33
CA VAL A 33 -4.02 -3.89 -1.22
C VAL A 33 -2.66 -3.28 -0.97
N GLY A 34 -2.58 -1.95 -0.95
CA GLY A 34 -1.36 -1.20 -0.66
C GLY A 34 -1.67 0.17 -0.07
N PRO A 35 -0.66 0.87 0.46
CA PRO A 35 -0.82 2.21 1.00
C PRO A 35 -1.08 3.23 -0.13
N THR A 36 -1.87 4.27 0.16
CA THR A 36 -2.15 5.37 -0.78
C THR A 36 -1.06 6.44 -0.78
N SER A 37 -0.07 6.31 0.10
CA SER A 37 1.02 7.28 0.26
C SER A 37 2.37 6.65 -0.04
N LEU A 38 3.16 7.32 -0.86
CA LEU A 38 4.55 6.99 -1.20
C LEU A 38 5.50 7.84 -0.35
N ARG A 39 6.55 7.22 0.20
CA ARG A 39 7.57 7.93 0.99
C ARG A 39 8.96 7.70 0.38
N PRO A 40 9.79 8.73 0.25
CA PRO A 40 11.16 8.56 -0.22
C PRO A 40 11.99 7.66 0.68
N GLY A 41 12.77 6.78 0.06
CA GLY A 41 13.68 5.84 0.74
C GLY A 41 13.00 4.77 1.59
N HIS A 42 11.68 4.63 1.51
CA HIS A 42 10.94 3.59 2.24
C HIS A 42 10.35 2.58 1.24
N PRO A 43 10.43 1.27 1.52
CA PRO A 43 9.89 0.26 0.63
C PRO A 43 8.36 0.37 0.55
N TYR A 44 7.82 0.43 -0.67
CA TYR A 44 6.38 0.42 -0.90
C TYR A 44 5.88 -1.02 -0.85
N SER A 45 5.21 -1.39 0.24
CA SER A 45 4.74 -2.76 0.47
C SER A 45 3.26 -2.92 0.12
N PHE A 46 2.94 -3.93 -0.68
CA PHE A 46 1.59 -4.24 -1.12
C PHE A 46 1.33 -5.74 -1.05
N SER A 47 0.07 -6.13 -0.89
CA SER A 47 -0.33 -7.53 -0.80
C SER A 47 -1.28 -7.91 -1.92
N VAL A 48 -1.12 -9.13 -2.44
CA VAL A 48 -1.90 -9.68 -3.53
C VAL A 48 -2.46 -11.04 -3.13
N GLN A 49 -3.72 -11.28 -3.50
CA GLN A 49 -4.36 -12.57 -3.33
C GLN A 49 -5.28 -12.85 -4.52
N ILE A 50 -5.25 -14.09 -5.00
CA ILE A 50 -6.00 -14.56 -6.16
C ILE A 50 -6.88 -15.74 -5.73
N TYR A 51 -8.15 -15.71 -6.13
CA TYR A 51 -9.19 -16.66 -5.75
C TYR A 51 -9.92 -17.21 -7.00
N GLY A 52 -10.59 -18.36 -6.85
CA GLY A 52 -11.45 -18.90 -7.91
C GLY A 52 -10.69 -19.54 -9.08
N VAL A 53 -9.49 -20.06 -8.82
CA VAL A 53 -8.66 -20.71 -9.84
C VAL A 53 -8.65 -22.23 -9.61
N PRO A 54 -9.03 -23.04 -10.61
CA PRO A 54 -9.10 -24.49 -10.48
C PRO A 54 -7.74 -25.21 -10.51
N ASN A 55 -6.66 -24.57 -10.98
CA ASN A 55 -5.36 -25.23 -11.17
C ASN A 55 -4.25 -24.47 -10.41
N PRO A 56 -3.32 -25.19 -9.75
CA PRO A 56 -2.16 -24.59 -9.11
C PRO A 56 -1.20 -24.08 -10.19
N VAL A 57 -1.25 -22.77 -10.46
CA VAL A 57 -0.37 -22.10 -11.41
C VAL A 57 0.24 -20.89 -10.71
N SER A 58 1.56 -20.72 -10.88
CA SER A 58 2.27 -19.50 -10.51
C SER A 58 2.01 -18.42 -11.55
N TYR A 59 1.67 -17.22 -11.12
CA TYR A 59 1.41 -16.08 -12.00
C TYR A 59 2.57 -15.11 -11.97
N THR A 60 2.89 -14.52 -13.12
CA THR A 60 3.81 -13.39 -13.19
C THR A 60 3.06 -12.11 -12.85
N LEU A 61 3.57 -11.35 -11.89
CA LEU A 61 3.04 -10.07 -11.46
C LEU A 61 4.10 -9.00 -11.68
N LEU A 62 3.82 -8.08 -12.59
CA LEU A 62 4.61 -6.88 -12.82
C LEU A 62 4.03 -5.73 -11.99
N ALA A 63 4.81 -5.21 -11.05
CA ALA A 63 4.44 -4.04 -10.26
C ALA A 63 5.37 -2.88 -10.59
N LYS A 64 4.79 -1.72 -10.90
CA LYS A 64 5.54 -0.51 -11.23
C LYS A 64 4.95 0.74 -10.60
N ILE A 65 5.82 1.69 -10.28
CA ILE A 65 5.44 3.05 -9.87
C ILE A 65 5.92 3.98 -10.97
N VAL A 66 5.00 4.73 -11.57
CA VAL A 66 5.29 5.64 -12.68
C VAL A 66 4.83 7.04 -12.34
N ASN A 67 5.44 8.06 -12.95
CA ASN A 67 4.97 9.42 -12.85
C ASN A 67 3.56 9.54 -13.47
N SER A 68 2.62 10.18 -12.80
CA SER A 68 1.26 10.31 -13.31
C SER A 68 1.17 11.18 -14.57
N GLY A 69 2.16 12.05 -14.82
CA GLY A 69 2.24 12.91 -16.01
C GLY A 69 2.91 12.26 -17.22
N ASP A 70 3.77 11.27 -17.01
CA ASP A 70 4.48 10.54 -18.07
C ASP A 70 4.66 9.07 -17.68
N ASP A 71 3.95 8.20 -18.37
CA ASP A 71 4.00 6.75 -18.13
C ASP A 71 5.35 6.11 -18.46
N ASN A 72 6.21 6.81 -19.21
CA ASN A 72 7.57 6.35 -19.52
C ASN A 72 8.57 6.68 -18.40
N ASP A 73 8.22 7.61 -17.51
CA ASP A 73 9.02 7.96 -16.33
C ASP A 73 8.72 6.95 -15.21
N VAL A 74 9.43 5.83 -15.25
CA VAL A 74 9.31 4.73 -14.30
C VAL A 74 10.24 4.95 -13.11
N LEU A 75 9.66 5.03 -11.91
CA LEU A 75 10.40 5.18 -10.67
C LEU A 75 10.98 3.84 -10.19
N VAL A 76 10.16 2.80 -10.20
CA VAL A 76 10.52 1.43 -9.79
C VAL A 76 9.66 0.45 -10.57
N GLU A 77 10.25 -0.65 -11.00
CA GLU A 77 9.57 -1.77 -11.65
C GLU A 77 10.20 -3.08 -11.20
N GLU A 78 9.38 -4.01 -10.70
CA GLU A 78 9.82 -5.34 -10.31
C GLU A 78 8.80 -6.40 -10.74
N GLU A 79 9.30 -7.59 -11.08
CA GLU A 79 8.51 -8.75 -11.42
C GLU A 79 8.51 -9.76 -10.25
N PHE A 80 7.33 -10.24 -9.91
CA PHE A 80 7.11 -11.19 -8.82
C PHE A 80 6.37 -12.43 -9.30
N THR A 81 6.53 -13.52 -8.58
CA THR A 81 5.76 -14.75 -8.79
C THR A 81 4.71 -14.90 -7.69
N VAL A 82 3.43 -14.92 -8.08
CA VAL A 82 2.31 -15.08 -7.14
C VAL A 82 1.82 -16.52 -7.15
N VAL A 83 1.68 -17.12 -5.97
CA VAL A 83 1.09 -18.45 -5.82
C VAL A 83 -0.40 -18.33 -5.52
N HIS A 84 -1.21 -19.18 -6.16
CA HIS A 84 -2.65 -19.22 -5.96
C HIS A 84 -3.03 -19.47 -4.49
N ALA A 85 -4.21 -18.96 -4.09
CA ALA A 85 -4.84 -19.21 -2.79
C ALA A 85 -4.04 -18.82 -1.53
N SER A 86 -2.90 -18.12 -1.67
CA SER A 86 -2.14 -17.54 -0.57
C SER A 86 -2.15 -16.02 -0.66
N LEU A 87 -2.28 -15.35 0.49
CA LEU A 87 -1.94 -13.94 0.59
C LEU A 87 -0.42 -13.82 0.52
N GLN A 88 0.07 -12.97 -0.37
CA GLN A 88 1.51 -12.70 -0.51
C GLN A 88 1.76 -11.21 -0.47
N THR A 89 2.81 -10.81 0.24
CA THR A 89 3.22 -9.40 0.36
C THR A 89 4.53 -9.20 -0.38
N PHE A 90 4.57 -8.17 -1.21
CA PHE A 90 5.73 -7.75 -1.99
C PHE A 90 6.10 -6.33 -1.61
N SER A 91 7.36 -5.95 -1.86
CA SER A 91 7.90 -4.64 -1.52
C SER A 91 8.72 -4.11 -2.67
N LEU A 92 8.42 -2.89 -3.13
CA LEU A 92 9.19 -2.18 -4.13
C LEU A 92 10.18 -1.24 -3.44
N ASN A 93 11.45 -1.24 -3.88
CA ASN A 93 12.47 -0.37 -3.32
C ASN A 93 12.42 1.03 -3.93
N VAL A 94 11.80 1.97 -3.21
CA VAL A 94 11.62 3.36 -3.66
C VAL A 94 12.91 4.16 -3.41
N PRO A 95 13.43 4.89 -4.41
CA PRO A 95 14.62 5.72 -4.23
C PRO A 95 14.38 6.88 -3.25
N ILE A 96 15.47 7.40 -2.68
CA ILE A 96 15.43 8.53 -1.74
C ILE A 96 15.16 9.86 -2.46
N ASN A 97 15.64 10.00 -3.69
CA ASN A 97 15.55 11.24 -4.45
C ASN A 97 14.65 11.03 -5.66
N PHE A 98 13.47 11.64 -5.65
CA PHE A 98 12.61 11.76 -6.81
C PHE A 98 11.78 13.04 -6.72
N PRO A 99 11.34 13.60 -7.87
CA PRO A 99 10.55 14.82 -7.90
C PRO A 99 9.28 14.75 -7.05
N ASP A 100 8.86 15.88 -6.49
CA ASP A 100 7.57 15.97 -5.78
C ASP A 100 6.42 16.12 -6.78
N THR A 101 6.19 15.04 -7.54
CA THR A 101 5.13 14.93 -8.54
C THR A 101 4.10 13.88 -8.12
N ALA A 102 2.98 13.85 -8.83
CA ALA A 102 2.02 12.78 -8.71
C ALA A 102 2.60 11.47 -9.25
N TYR A 103 2.39 10.36 -8.53
CA TYR A 103 2.79 9.02 -8.97
C TYR A 103 1.57 8.09 -9.04
N THR A 104 1.66 7.09 -9.91
CA THR A 104 0.64 6.07 -10.07
C THR A 104 1.26 4.70 -9.85
N PHE A 105 0.72 3.93 -8.90
CA PHE A 105 1.02 2.51 -8.77
C PHE A 105 0.27 1.74 -9.85
N LYS A 106 0.96 0.92 -10.62
CA LYS A 106 0.37 0.05 -11.63
C LYS A 106 0.78 -1.38 -11.36
N VAL A 107 -0.20 -2.28 -11.42
CA VAL A 107 0.03 -3.71 -11.24
C VAL A 107 -0.63 -4.45 -12.39
N THR A 108 0.16 -5.29 -13.04
CA THR A 108 -0.26 -6.14 -14.15
C THR A 108 0.08 -7.58 -13.82
N ALA A 109 -0.88 -8.49 -13.91
CA ALA A 109 -0.62 -9.92 -13.79
C ALA A 109 -0.90 -10.61 -15.11
N SER A 110 -0.05 -11.57 -15.48
CA SER A 110 -0.23 -12.42 -16.64
C SER A 110 0.06 -13.89 -16.29
N GLY A 111 -0.83 -14.80 -16.74
CA GLY A 111 -0.62 -16.23 -16.64
C GLY A 111 -1.91 -17.04 -16.75
N GLY A 112 -1.88 -18.12 -17.53
CA GLY A 112 -3.04 -18.99 -17.74
C GLY A 112 -4.26 -18.23 -18.26
N LYS A 113 -5.38 -18.26 -17.52
CA LYS A 113 -6.61 -17.50 -17.81
C LYS A 113 -6.69 -16.14 -17.08
N ILE A 114 -5.66 -15.77 -16.32
CA ILE A 114 -5.65 -14.53 -15.53
C ILE A 114 -4.86 -13.47 -16.27
N SER A 115 -5.53 -12.36 -16.55
CA SER A 115 -4.92 -11.13 -17.00
C SER A 115 -5.65 -9.97 -16.36
N PHE A 116 -4.96 -9.16 -15.57
CA PHE A 116 -5.51 -7.92 -15.03
C PHE A 116 -4.47 -6.82 -15.05
N ASN A 117 -4.93 -5.60 -15.25
CA ASN A 117 -4.11 -4.39 -15.22
C ASN A 117 -4.90 -3.33 -14.45
N ASN A 118 -4.39 -2.96 -13.28
CA ASN A 118 -4.97 -1.91 -12.46
C ASN A 118 -3.96 -0.84 -12.12
N SER A 119 -4.48 0.35 -11.86
CA SER A 119 -3.70 1.49 -11.44
C SER A 119 -4.35 2.21 -10.26
N HIS A 120 -3.53 2.82 -9.42
CA HIS A 120 -3.98 3.64 -8.29
C HIS A 120 -3.06 4.84 -8.10
N TYR A 121 -3.66 6.02 -7.83
CA TYR A 121 -2.90 7.23 -7.57
C TYR A 121 -2.22 7.17 -6.20
N LEU A 122 -0.96 7.60 -6.14
CA LEU A 122 -0.16 7.69 -4.92
C LEU A 122 0.11 9.15 -4.58
N SER A 123 -0.18 9.50 -3.33
CA SER A 123 0.22 10.79 -2.75
C SER A 123 1.66 10.70 -2.24
N VAL A 124 2.51 11.67 -2.59
CA VAL A 124 3.88 11.68 -2.09
C VAL A 124 3.96 12.41 -0.76
N SER A 125 4.56 11.74 0.23
CA SER A 125 4.84 12.31 1.54
C SER A 125 6.34 12.53 1.70
N GLN A 126 6.80 13.71 1.27
CA GLN A 126 8.22 14.11 1.31
C GLN A 126 8.77 14.24 2.75
N LYS A 127 7.90 14.39 3.74
CA LYS A 127 8.31 14.55 5.14
C LYS A 127 8.74 13.21 5.74
N THR A 128 10.06 12.98 5.77
CA THR A 128 10.66 11.77 6.35
C THR A 128 10.78 11.81 7.88
N HIS A 129 10.85 13.01 8.47
CA HIS A 129 11.08 13.24 9.89
C HIS A 129 10.16 14.33 10.46
N SER A 130 9.85 14.24 11.75
CA SER A 130 9.08 15.25 12.49
C SER A 130 9.87 15.76 13.68
N VAL A 131 9.73 17.06 13.96
CA VAL A 131 10.39 17.72 15.09
C VAL A 131 9.33 18.16 16.08
N PHE A 132 9.49 17.77 17.34
CA PHE A 132 8.63 18.18 18.44
C PHE A 132 9.44 19.02 19.43
N ILE A 133 8.86 20.14 19.86
CA ILE A 133 9.44 21.01 20.88
C ILE A 133 8.57 20.89 22.13
N GLN A 134 9.20 20.58 23.26
CA GLN A 134 8.51 20.55 24.54
C GLN A 134 9.22 21.49 25.50
N THR A 135 8.47 22.43 26.05
CA THR A 135 8.90 23.32 27.12
C THR A 135 8.68 22.66 28.48
N ASP A 136 9.43 23.09 29.50
CA ASP A 136 9.23 22.61 30.88
C ASP A 136 7.90 23.11 31.47
N LYS A 137 7.37 24.23 30.97
CA LYS A 137 6.14 24.88 31.45
C LYS A 137 5.31 25.44 30.30
N TYR A 138 4.01 25.58 30.54
CA TYR A 138 3.09 26.24 29.60
C TYR A 138 3.04 27.77 29.77
N LEU A 139 3.43 28.30 30.95
CA LEU A 139 3.40 29.73 31.28
C LEU A 139 4.69 30.15 32.01
N TYR A 140 5.29 31.27 31.57
CA TYR A 140 6.49 31.86 32.16
C TYR A 140 6.20 33.25 32.69
N LYS A 141 6.77 33.58 33.85
CA LYS A 141 6.80 34.94 34.40
C LYS A 141 8.03 35.70 33.86
N PRO A 142 8.00 37.04 33.82
CA PRO A 142 9.19 37.83 33.49
C PRO A 142 10.40 37.45 34.34
N GLY A 143 11.57 37.36 33.72
CA GLY A 143 12.82 36.95 34.38
C GLY A 143 13.02 35.44 34.52
N GLN A 144 12.06 34.61 34.12
CA GLN A 144 12.24 33.16 34.12
C GLN A 144 12.98 32.66 32.87
N THR A 145 13.93 31.75 33.07
CA THR A 145 14.60 31.03 31.99
C THR A 145 13.67 29.96 31.41
N ILE A 146 13.53 29.94 30.09
CA ILE A 146 12.78 28.91 29.36
C ILE A 146 13.67 27.69 29.17
N LYS A 147 13.25 26.54 29.70
CA LYS A 147 13.89 25.25 29.41
C LYS A 147 13.03 24.50 28.41
N PHE A 148 13.67 23.95 27.38
CA PHE A 148 12.98 23.15 26.39
C PHE A 148 13.86 21.98 25.93
N ARG A 149 13.21 20.98 25.36
CA ARG A 149 13.84 19.88 24.65
C ARG A 149 13.27 19.76 23.25
N VAL A 150 14.12 19.34 22.32
CA VAL A 150 13.73 19.10 20.94
C VAL A 150 13.89 17.61 20.65
N LEU A 151 12.86 17.02 20.05
CA LEU A 151 12.79 15.61 19.72
C LEU A 151 12.63 15.48 18.20
N GLY A 152 13.67 15.00 17.53
CA GLY A 152 13.57 14.53 16.15
C GLY A 152 13.07 13.09 16.14
N ILE A 153 11.99 12.82 15.41
CA ILE A 153 11.35 11.51 15.32
C ILE A 153 11.24 11.11 13.85
N GLN A 154 11.59 9.87 13.54
CA GLN A 154 11.45 9.26 12.21
C GLN A 154 10.01 8.79 11.96
N SER A 155 9.68 8.49 10.70
CA SER A 155 8.38 7.93 10.30
C SER A 155 7.95 6.67 11.08
N ASN A 156 8.91 5.91 11.59
CA ASN A 156 8.73 4.68 12.39
C ASN A 156 8.61 4.96 13.91
N LEU A 157 8.43 6.22 14.31
CA LEU A 157 8.36 6.69 15.70
C LEU A 157 9.64 6.45 16.52
N LYS A 158 10.76 6.12 15.88
CA LYS A 158 12.05 6.02 16.56
C LYS A 158 12.74 7.39 16.60
N PRO A 159 13.55 7.65 17.64
CA PRO A 159 14.36 8.87 17.70
C PRO A 159 15.29 8.95 16.49
N TYR A 160 15.41 10.15 15.92
CA TYR A 160 16.40 10.44 14.91
C TYR A 160 17.80 10.37 15.55
N LYS A 161 18.70 9.57 14.98
CA LYS A 161 20.01 9.25 15.58
C LYS A 161 21.17 10.04 15.01
N GLU A 162 21.02 10.60 13.81
CA GLU A 162 22.08 11.35 13.14
C GLU A 162 22.12 12.79 13.64
N ALA A 163 23.24 13.47 13.44
CA ALA A 163 23.34 14.88 13.76
C ALA A 163 22.46 15.70 12.81
N PHE A 164 21.64 16.59 13.35
CA PHE A 164 20.81 17.50 12.56
C PHE A 164 20.85 18.90 13.16
N ASN A 165 20.95 19.90 12.29
CA ASN A 165 20.97 21.31 12.69
C ASN A 165 19.53 21.81 12.82
N ILE A 166 19.20 22.41 13.96
CA ILE A 166 17.87 22.95 14.24
C ILE A 166 18.01 24.43 14.58
N THR A 167 17.34 25.30 13.81
CA THR A 167 17.29 26.73 14.14
C THR A 167 15.96 27.05 14.82
N ILE A 168 16.02 27.60 16.03
CA ILE A 168 14.83 27.90 16.84
C ILE A 168 14.65 29.41 16.94
N TYR A 169 13.45 29.87 16.58
CA TYR A 169 13.08 31.28 16.66
C TYR A 169 11.99 31.45 17.72
N VAL A 170 12.24 32.33 18.70
CA VAL A 170 11.24 32.73 19.67
C VAL A 170 10.65 34.06 19.19
N ARG A 171 9.38 34.03 18.80
CA ARG A 171 8.64 35.23 18.40
C ARG A 171 7.83 35.74 19.59
N PRO A 172 8.19 36.88 20.20
CA PRO A 172 7.34 37.53 21.19
C PRO A 172 6.05 38.09 20.56
N LEU A 173 5.04 38.30 21.39
CA LEU A 173 3.71 38.78 20.97
C LEU A 173 3.75 40.19 20.32
N HIS A 174 4.73 41.01 20.69
CA HIS A 174 5.05 42.27 20.01
C HIS A 174 6.27 42.06 19.11
N TYR A 175 6.19 42.51 17.85
CA TYR A 175 7.11 42.26 16.73
C TYR A 175 8.60 42.64 16.97
N CYS A 176 9.30 41.92 17.85
CA CYS A 176 10.77 41.97 17.98
C CYS A 176 11.33 40.54 17.96
N ASN A 177 11.91 40.10 16.85
CA ASN A 177 12.46 38.75 16.74
C ASN A 177 13.67 38.56 17.68
N LEU A 178 13.60 37.61 18.61
CA LEU A 178 14.75 37.14 19.39
C LEU A 178 15.28 35.86 18.72
N LYS A 179 16.51 35.91 18.17
CA LYS A 179 17.19 34.74 17.58
C LYS A 179 18.01 34.03 18.66
N TYR A 180 17.86 32.72 18.77
CA TYR A 180 18.75 31.86 19.55
C TYR A 180 19.37 30.83 18.59
N LEU A 181 20.70 30.74 18.60
CA LEU A 181 21.48 29.80 17.81
C LEU A 181 22.05 28.76 18.79
N ILE A 182 21.82 27.48 18.54
CA ILE A 182 22.40 26.36 19.30
C ILE A 182 23.11 25.46 18.30
#